data_AF-A0A257TJQ0-F1
#
_entry.id   AF-A0A257TJQ0-F1
#
_cell.length_a   1.000
_cell.length_b   1.000
_cell.length_c   1.000
_cell.angle_alpha   90.00
_cell.angle_beta   90.00
_cell.angle_gamma   90.00
#
_symmetry.space_group_name_H-M   'P 1'
#
loop_
_entity.id
_entity.type
_entity.pdbx_description
1 polymer ?
#
loop_
_entity_poly.entity_id
_entity_poly.type
_entity_poly.pdbx_seq_one_letter_code
_entity_poly.pdbx_strand_id
1 'polypeptide(L)'
;MRVAQVRLRFLFVLLAAFLIVGKWHVLRNYWDTLTMPSPSKMLSGGINGETEYFCPMCPGVISGWPTKCSVCNMPLVRRKKGGAQQLPDGVLARMQISP
;
A
#
# COMPACT_ATOMS: atom_id res chain seq x y z
N MET A 1 -6.45 -27.95 -50.15
CA MET A 1 -6.38 -26.50 -49.86
C MET A 1 -6.82 -26.10 -48.44
N ARG A 2 -7.71 -26.83 -47.76
CA ARG A 2 -8.14 -26.52 -46.36
C ARG A 2 -7.04 -26.67 -45.28
N VAL A 3 -6.12 -27.62 -45.42
CA VAL A 3 -5.02 -27.84 -44.45
C VAL A 3 -4.05 -26.66 -44.40
N ALA A 4 -3.75 -26.03 -45.54
CA ALA A 4 -2.91 -24.84 -45.61
C ALA A 4 -3.56 -23.62 -44.92
N GLN A 5 -4.88 -23.44 -45.11
CA GLN A 5 -5.64 -22.41 -44.42
C GLN A 5 -5.64 -22.61 -42.90
N VAL A 6 -5.76 -23.85 -42.42
CA VAL A 6 -5.73 -24.13 -40.98
C VAL A 6 -4.36 -23.84 -40.37
N ARG A 7 -3.26 -24.23 -41.03
CA ARG A 7 -1.90 -23.93 -40.55
C ARG A 7 -1.59 -22.43 -40.55
N LEU A 8 -2.03 -21.71 -41.57
CA LEU A 8 -1.89 -20.25 -41.62
C LEU A 8 -2.69 -19.58 -40.50
N ARG A 9 -3.93 -20.00 -40.27
CA ARG A 9 -4.77 -19.49 -39.18
C ARG A 9 -4.15 -19.78 -37.82
N PHE A 10 -3.59 -20.98 -37.62
CA PHE A 10 -2.94 -21.37 -36.38
C PHE A 10 -1.70 -20.53 -36.09
N LEU A 11 -0.86 -20.30 -37.11
CA LEU A 11 0.30 -19.40 -37.00
C LEU A 11 -0.13 -17.96 -36.70
N PHE A 12 -1.19 -17.47 -37.34
CA PHE A 12 -1.72 -16.13 -37.11
C PHE A 12 -2.24 -15.95 -35.67
N VAL A 13 -2.95 -16.95 -35.15
CA VAL A 13 -3.45 -16.95 -33.76
C VAL A 13 -2.28 -17.00 -32.77
N LEU A 14 -1.26 -17.81 -33.03
CA LEU A 14 -0.05 -17.84 -32.19
C LEU A 14 0.70 -16.51 -32.19
N LEU A 15 0.86 -15.89 -33.35
CA LEU A 15 1.54 -14.58 -33.48
C LEU A 15 0.74 -13.49 -32.75
N ALA A 16 -0.59 -13.48 -32.90
CA ALA A 16 -1.46 -12.56 -32.17
C ALA A 16 -1.38 -12.76 -30.65
N ALA A 17 -1.42 -14.01 -30.18
CA ALA A 17 -1.25 -14.33 -28.76
C ALA A 17 0.13 -13.87 -28.23
N PHE A 18 1.19 -14.07 -29.02
CA PHE A 18 2.54 -13.63 -28.65
C PHE A 18 2.65 -12.11 -28.58
N LEU A 19 2.00 -11.38 -29.49
CA LEU A 19 1.92 -9.91 -29.46
C LEU A 19 1.13 -9.41 -28.25
N ILE A 20 0.03 -10.08 -27.88
CA ILE A 20 -0.78 -9.74 -26.69
C ILE A 20 0.04 -9.93 -25.41
N VAL A 21 0.77 -11.05 -25.28
CA VAL A 21 1.64 -11.30 -24.13
C VAL A 21 2.85 -10.36 -24.11
N GLY A 22 3.45 -10.05 -25.26
CA GLY A 22 4.56 -9.09 -25.35
C GLY A 22 4.13 -7.66 -25.02
N LYS A 23 2.92 -7.26 -25.41
CA LYS A 23 2.34 -5.95 -25.09
C LYS A 23 1.65 -5.89 -23.72
N TRP A 24 1.72 -6.97 -22.94
CA TRP A 24 1.13 -7.05 -21.61
C TRP A 24 1.61 -5.94 -20.67
N HIS A 25 2.87 -5.52 -20.80
CA HIS A 25 3.43 -4.44 -19.98
C HIS A 25 2.79 -3.08 -20.28
N VAL A 26 2.46 -2.79 -21.54
CA VAL A 26 1.80 -1.54 -21.96
C VAL A 26 0.32 -1.56 -21.58
N LEU A 27 -0.33 -2.71 -21.77
CA LEU A 27 -1.73 -2.90 -21.42
C LEU A 27 -1.95 -2.75 -19.91
N ARG A 28 -1.06 -3.33 -19.09
CA ARG A 28 -1.08 -3.19 -17.63
C ARG A 28 -0.85 -1.75 -17.20
N ASN A 29 0.13 -1.07 -17.80
CA ASN A 29 0.39 0.33 -17.52
C ASN A 29 -0.83 1.22 -17.79
N TYR A 30 -1.53 1.00 -18.92
CA TYR A 30 -2.75 1.74 -19.24
C TYR A 30 -3.90 1.42 -18.28
N TRP A 31 -4.01 0.17 -17.83
CA TRP A 31 -5.00 -0.25 -16.84
C TRP A 31 -4.76 0.37 -15.47
N ASP A 32 -3.49 0.44 -15.04
CA ASP A 32 -3.12 1.08 -13.78
C ASP A 32 -3.53 2.56 -13.79
N THR A 33 -3.27 3.31 -14.87
CA THR A 33 -3.69 4.72 -14.97
C THR A 33 -5.21 4.91 -14.91
N LEU A 34 -5.98 3.95 -15.43
CA LEU A 34 -7.45 3.99 -15.43
C LEU A 34 -8.06 3.54 -14.11
N THR A 35 -7.37 2.68 -13.36
CA THR A 35 -7.84 2.15 -12.08
C THR A 35 -7.31 2.91 -10.87
N MET A 36 -6.38 3.83 -11.07
CA MET A 36 -5.95 4.75 -10.02
C MET A 36 -7.15 5.53 -9.48
N PRO A 37 -7.40 5.49 -8.15
CA PRO A 37 -8.38 6.39 -7.54
C PRO A 37 -7.93 7.83 -7.81
N SER A 38 -8.89 8.71 -8.09
CA SER A 38 -8.61 10.08 -8.48
C SER A 38 -7.58 10.73 -7.54
N PRO A 39 -6.69 11.60 -8.06
CA PRO A 39 -5.76 12.34 -7.21
C PRO A 39 -6.49 13.12 -6.12
N SER A 40 -7.76 13.49 -6.33
CA SER A 40 -8.61 14.12 -5.30
C SER A 40 -8.90 13.20 -4.10
N LYS A 41 -8.95 11.87 -4.25
CA LYS A 41 -9.10 10.95 -3.11
C LYS A 41 -7.79 10.74 -2.34
N MET A 42 -6.64 10.87 -3.01
CA MET A 42 -5.32 10.90 -2.36
C MET A 42 -5.02 12.24 -1.67
N LEU A 43 -5.54 13.37 -2.17
CA LEU A 43 -5.43 14.66 -1.46
C LEU A 43 -6.36 14.76 -0.24
N SER A 44 -7.47 14.00 -0.18
CA SER A 44 -8.29 13.87 1.04
C SER A 44 -7.78 12.81 2.02
N GLY A 45 -6.90 11.90 1.57
CA GLY A 45 -6.13 11.02 2.43
C GLY A 45 -4.84 11.72 2.82
N GLY A 46 -4.96 12.76 3.68
CA GLY A 46 -3.86 13.66 4.03
C GLY A 46 -2.52 12.93 4.14
N ILE A 47 -1.50 13.52 3.52
CA ILE A 47 -0.10 13.26 3.84
C ILE A 47 0.07 13.72 5.29
N ASN A 48 -0.38 12.87 6.20
CA ASN A 48 -0.21 13.07 7.61
C ASN A 48 1.25 12.69 7.87
N GLY A 49 2.13 13.68 7.78
CA GLY A 49 3.30 13.74 8.66
C GLY A 49 2.91 13.61 10.14
N GLU A 50 1.60 13.65 10.43
CA GLU A 50 0.91 13.39 11.67
C GLU A 50 0.63 11.89 11.93
N THR A 51 0.96 10.93 11.06
CA THR A 51 0.76 9.50 11.34
C THR A 51 2.08 8.76 11.39
N GLU A 52 2.37 8.18 12.54
CA GLU A 52 3.60 7.46 12.82
C GLU A 52 3.28 6.07 13.35
N TYR A 53 3.94 5.06 12.82
CA TYR A 53 3.72 3.67 13.20
C TYR A 53 4.78 3.27 14.23
N PHE A 54 4.35 2.73 15.36
CA PHE A 54 5.20 2.37 16.49
C PHE A 54 5.01 0.90 16.89
N CYS A 55 6.08 0.25 17.35
CA CYS A 55 6.03 -1.11 17.88
C CYS A 55 5.82 -1.11 19.41
N PRO A 56 4.71 -1.68 19.94
CA PRO A 56 4.44 -1.69 21.38
C PRO A 56 5.42 -2.53 22.21
N MET A 57 6.12 -3.48 21.57
CA MET A 57 7.10 -4.36 22.22
C MET A 57 8.53 -3.79 22.16
N CYS A 58 8.86 -2.97 21.16
CA CYS A 58 10.21 -2.51 20.90
C CYS A 58 10.25 -0.97 20.92
N PRO A 59 10.58 -0.35 22.08
CA PRO A 59 10.68 1.11 22.17
C PRO A 59 11.79 1.61 21.22
N GLY A 60 11.48 2.63 20.43
CA GLY A 60 12.40 3.22 19.45
C GLY A 60 12.21 2.77 18.00
N VAL A 61 11.45 1.70 17.74
CA VAL A 61 11.12 1.30 16.35
C VAL A 61 9.92 2.09 15.85
N ILE A 62 10.20 2.97 14.89
CA ILE A 62 9.24 3.93 14.36
C ILE A 62 9.32 3.92 12.83
N SER A 63 8.18 3.97 12.15
CA SER A 63 8.14 4.04 10.68
C SER A 63 6.98 4.91 10.17
N GLY A 64 7.14 5.48 8.98
CA GLY A 64 6.08 6.23 8.30
C GLY A 64 5.06 5.35 7.57
N TRP A 65 5.23 4.02 7.57
CA TRP A 65 4.46 3.10 6.75
C TRP A 65 4.00 1.87 7.55
N PRO A 66 2.82 1.28 7.26
CA PRO A 66 2.31 0.10 7.95
C PRO A 66 3.11 -1.15 7.57
N THR A 67 4.24 -1.36 8.23
CA THR A 67 5.17 -2.48 8.00
C THR A 67 5.23 -3.44 9.20
N LYS A 68 6.06 -4.47 9.10
CA LYS A 68 6.41 -5.35 10.24
C LYS A 68 7.65 -4.81 10.94
N CYS A 69 7.71 -4.94 12.26
CA CYS A 69 8.86 -4.55 13.06
C CYS A 69 10.07 -5.40 12.67
N SER A 70 11.23 -4.77 12.48
CA SER A 70 12.49 -5.46 12.14
C SER A 70 13.09 -6.29 13.29
N VAL A 71 12.59 -6.10 14.52
CA VAL A 71 13.11 -6.77 15.72
C VAL A 71 12.21 -7.95 16.12
N CYS A 72 10.90 -7.73 16.21
CA CYS A 72 9.94 -8.72 16.71
C CYS A 72 8.98 -9.27 15.65
N ASN A 73 9.10 -8.83 14.39
CA ASN A 73 8.27 -9.24 13.25
C ASN A 73 6.74 -9.07 13.40
N MET A 74 6.28 -8.41 14.46
CA MET A 74 4.88 -8.02 14.66
C MET A 74 4.51 -6.80 13.80
N PRO A 75 3.22 -6.64 13.44
CA PRO A 75 2.74 -5.47 12.71
C PRO A 75 2.86 -4.20 13.56
N LEU A 76 3.32 -3.09 12.97
CA LEU A 76 3.35 -1.81 13.68
C LEU A 76 1.94 -1.22 13.82
N VAL A 77 1.70 -0.56 14.96
CA VAL A 77 0.42 0.06 15.29
C VAL A 77 0.46 1.54 14.92
N ARG A 78 -0.62 2.05 14.32
CA ARG A 78 -0.77 3.44 13.90
C ARG A 78 -0.95 4.36 15.11
N ARG A 79 -0.17 5.45 15.19
CA ARG A 79 -0.33 6.55 16.16
C ARG A 79 -0.32 7.91 15.47
N LYS A 80 -0.90 8.93 16.12
CA LYS A 80 -0.83 10.31 15.64
C LYS A 80 0.42 11.00 16.20
N LYS A 81 1.30 11.51 15.34
CA LYS A 81 2.49 12.29 15.69
C LYS A 81 2.05 13.68 16.14
N GLY A 82 2.39 14.08 17.36
CA GLY A 82 1.99 15.39 17.92
C GLY A 82 0.58 15.42 18.52
N GLY A 83 -0.15 14.30 18.52
CA GLY A 83 -1.37 14.15 19.29
C GLY A 83 -1.04 14.00 20.77
N ALA A 84 -0.73 15.11 21.44
CA ALA A 84 -1.22 15.26 22.81
C ALA A 84 -2.73 15.07 22.70
N GLN A 85 -3.21 13.85 22.93
CA GLN A 85 -4.61 13.63 23.26
C GLN A 85 -4.86 14.66 24.37
N GLN A 86 -5.61 15.73 24.09
CA GLN A 86 -6.02 16.66 25.12
C GLN A 86 -6.71 15.78 26.16
N LEU A 87 -6.03 15.53 27.28
CA LEU A 87 -6.63 14.82 28.40
C LEU A 87 -7.88 15.66 28.74
N PRO A 88 -9.06 15.04 28.89
CA PRO A 88 -10.27 15.79 29.22
C PRO A 88 -9.99 16.66 30.44
N ASP A 89 -10.42 17.92 30.39
CA ASP A 89 -10.17 18.94 31.41
C ASP A 89 -10.49 18.36 32.79
N GLY A 90 -9.45 18.07 33.57
CA GLY A 90 -9.57 17.45 34.90
C GLY A 90 -8.74 16.18 35.13
N VAL A 91 -8.15 15.57 34.09
CA VAL A 91 -7.23 14.43 34.27
C VAL A 91 -5.79 14.94 34.30
N LEU A 92 -5.30 15.31 35.48
CA LEU A 92 -3.86 15.41 35.70
C LEU A 92 -3.29 13.99 35.74
N ALA A 93 -2.24 13.72 34.95
CA ALA A 93 -1.55 12.44 34.94
C ALA A 93 -1.04 12.13 36.36
N ARG A 94 -1.84 11.38 37.12
CA ARG A 94 -1.48 10.95 38.47
C ARG A 94 -0.48 9.81 38.32
N MET A 95 0.79 10.18 38.16
CA MET A 95 1.89 9.25 38.37
C MET A 95 1.87 8.90 39.86
N GLN A 96 1.13 7.84 40.23
CA GLN A 96 1.19 7.30 41.57
C GLN A 96 2.58 6.69 41.76
N ILE A 97 3.45 7.43 42.43
CA ILE A 97 4.57 6.84 43.16
C ILE A 97 3.91 6.10 44.32
N SER A 98 3.83 4.78 44.24
CA SER A 98 3.56 3.95 45.42
C SER A 98 4.80 3.97 46.32
N PRO A 99 4.62 4.05 47.65
CA PRO A 99 5.72 4.08 48.62
C PRO A 99 6.55 2.79 48.63
#